data_AF-A0A8T4W2E9-F1
#
_entry.id   AF-A0A8T4W2E9-F1
#
_cell.length_a   1.000
_cell.length_b   1.000
_cell.length_c   1.000
_cell.angle_alpha   90.00
_cell.angle_beta   90.00
_cell.angle_gamma   90.00
#
_symmetry.space_group_name_H-M   'P 1'
#
loop_
_entity.id
_entity.type
_entity.pdbx_description
1 polymer ?
#
loop_
_entity_poly.entity_id
_entity_poly.type
_entity_poly.pdbx_seq_one_letter_code
_entity_poly.pdbx_strand_id
1 'polypeptide(L)'
;MTELLEELEEKKKKANSQAEKYKRLRDDKNEEAKKWVEKRDEYNAKVKELIEKGNELKEERNELNEKVKEYKGKRDELNQKVNELSRELKQEKKEVLPQDGKSMEQLKKEIEELEYEQMTNVLTPDEEKEIIDKISEKQQELEKREKLIEDNEKIMELTEELDEAKDEAEEYHSKVSELAEKAQKKHDEMLEKFDKADEVREKADEGQKKFVKAKE
;
A
#
# COMPACT_ATOMS: atom_id res chain seq x y z
N MET A 1 41.58 -79.67 -31.40
CA MET A 1 42.35 -78.77 -30.51
C MET A 1 42.33 -77.34 -31.06
N THR A 2 42.44 -77.15 -32.37
CA THR A 2 42.32 -75.87 -33.10
C THR A 2 40.90 -75.28 -33.11
N GLU A 3 39.85 -76.07 -33.36
CA GLU A 3 38.45 -75.58 -33.35
C GLU A 3 38.00 -75.05 -31.98
N LEU A 4 38.43 -75.69 -30.89
CA LEU A 4 38.13 -75.25 -29.53
C LEU A 4 38.84 -73.92 -29.19
N LEU A 5 40.05 -73.72 -29.70
CA LEU A 5 40.79 -72.46 -29.60
C LEU A 5 40.09 -71.33 -30.36
N GLU A 6 39.58 -71.63 -31.56
CA GLU A 6 38.86 -70.68 -32.41
C GLU A 6 37.51 -70.26 -31.80
N GLU A 7 36.74 -71.20 -31.22
CA GLU A 7 35.53 -70.90 -30.45
C GLU A 7 35.82 -70.02 -29.22
N LEU A 8 36.91 -70.28 -28.50
CA LEU A 8 37.32 -69.49 -27.34
C LEU A 8 37.74 -68.07 -27.73
N GLU A 9 38.43 -67.91 -28.86
CA GLU A 9 38.77 -66.60 -29.42
C GLU A 9 37.53 -65.82 -29.85
N GLU A 10 36.55 -66.46 -30.48
CA GLU A 10 35.27 -65.82 -30.81
C GLU A 10 34.52 -65.37 -29.56
N LYS A 11 34.42 -66.22 -28.53
CA LYS A 11 33.79 -65.86 -27.25
C LYS A 11 34.52 -64.70 -26.57
N LYS A 12 35.86 -64.69 -26.60
CA LYS A 12 36.68 -63.58 -26.09
C LYS A 12 36.44 -62.28 -26.86
N LYS A 13 36.36 -62.33 -28.20
CA LYS A 13 36.04 -61.16 -29.04
C LYS A 13 34.63 -60.62 -28.75
N LYS A 14 33.64 -61.50 -28.62
CA LYS A 14 32.26 -61.13 -28.26
C LYS A 14 32.19 -60.49 -26.86
N ALA A 15 32.85 -61.09 -25.87
CA ALA A 15 32.95 -60.54 -24.51
C ALA A 15 33.66 -59.18 -24.48
N ASN A 16 34.77 -59.02 -25.19
CA ASN A 16 35.49 -57.75 -25.31
C ASN A 16 34.63 -56.67 -26.00
N SER A 17 33.89 -57.03 -27.05
CA SER A 17 32.97 -56.09 -27.71
C SER A 17 31.83 -55.65 -26.79
N GLN A 18 31.26 -56.59 -26.02
CA GLN A 18 30.26 -56.27 -25.02
C GLN A 18 30.84 -55.39 -23.89
N ALA A 19 32.04 -55.68 -23.41
CA ALA A 19 32.72 -54.88 -22.40
C ALA A 19 32.97 -53.44 -22.88
N GLU A 20 33.43 -53.25 -24.11
CA GLU A 20 33.61 -51.92 -24.72
C GLU A 20 32.27 -51.17 -24.87
N LYS A 21 31.19 -51.86 -25.25
CA LYS A 21 29.84 -51.27 -25.29
C LYS A 21 29.36 -50.82 -23.92
N TYR A 22 29.50 -51.66 -22.89
CA TYR A 22 29.12 -51.31 -21.52
C TYR A 22 29.99 -50.17 -20.95
N LYS A 23 31.28 -50.13 -21.32
CA LYS A 23 32.19 -49.04 -20.93
C LYS A 23 31.73 -47.71 -21.53
N ARG A 24 31.42 -47.67 -22.83
CA ARG A 24 30.87 -46.47 -23.48
C ARG A 24 29.55 -46.04 -22.85
N LEU A 25 28.62 -46.97 -22.65
CA LEU A 25 27.32 -46.69 -22.04
C LEU A 25 27.45 -46.10 -20.63
N ARG A 26 28.40 -46.61 -19.84
CA ARG A 26 28.73 -46.08 -18.52
C ARG A 26 29.31 -44.68 -18.60
N ASP A 27 30.24 -44.44 -19.52
CA ASP A 27 30.89 -43.15 -19.67
C ASP A 27 29.88 -42.08 -20.14
N ASP A 28 28.98 -42.43 -21.06
CA ASP A 28 27.86 -41.58 -21.51
C ASP A 28 26.92 -41.23 -20.36
N LYS A 29 26.45 -42.23 -19.60
CA LYS A 29 25.61 -42.03 -18.40
C LYS A 29 26.29 -41.16 -17.34
N ASN A 30 27.59 -41.34 -17.13
CA ASN A 30 28.36 -40.51 -16.20
C ASN A 30 28.46 -39.05 -16.66
N GLU A 31 28.61 -38.82 -17.96
CA GLU A 31 28.63 -37.47 -18.51
C GLU A 31 27.27 -36.79 -18.37
N GLU A 32 26.17 -37.51 -18.66
CA GLU A 32 24.81 -37.02 -18.42
C GLU A 32 24.57 -36.71 -16.95
N ALA A 33 24.99 -37.59 -16.05
CA ALA A 33 24.87 -37.38 -14.61
C ALA A 33 25.61 -36.11 -14.16
N LYS A 34 26.83 -35.86 -14.65
CA LYS A 34 27.58 -34.61 -14.36
C LYS A 34 26.83 -33.37 -14.82
N LYS A 35 26.30 -33.37 -16.06
CA LYS A 35 25.51 -32.25 -16.59
C LYS A 35 24.28 -31.95 -15.73
N TRP A 36 23.61 -32.98 -15.21
CA TRP A 36 22.46 -32.78 -14.32
C TRP A 36 22.85 -32.27 -12.93
N VAL A 37 24.00 -32.68 -12.38
CA VAL A 37 24.53 -32.14 -11.12
C VAL A 37 24.86 -30.66 -11.28
N GLU A 38 25.59 -30.28 -12.33
CA GLU A 38 25.95 -28.88 -12.61
C GLU A 38 24.70 -28.00 -12.74
N LYS A 39 23.71 -28.45 -13.52
CA LYS A 39 22.44 -27.72 -13.68
C LYS A 39 21.67 -27.59 -12.36
N ARG A 40 21.61 -28.66 -11.56
CA ARG A 40 20.95 -28.63 -10.24
C ARG A 40 21.64 -27.63 -9.32
N ASP A 41 22.97 -27.63 -9.29
CA ASP A 41 23.73 -26.73 -8.41
C ASP A 41 23.60 -25.28 -8.86
N GLU A 42 23.58 -25.01 -10.17
CA GLU A 42 23.28 -23.70 -10.73
C GLU A 42 21.87 -23.22 -10.33
N TYR A 43 20.84 -24.07 -10.47
CA TYR A 43 19.48 -23.72 -10.06
C TYR A 43 19.38 -23.50 -8.55
N ASN A 44 20.02 -24.34 -7.73
CA ASN A 44 20.05 -24.16 -6.28
C ASN A 44 20.74 -22.86 -5.86
N ALA A 45 21.81 -22.45 -6.57
CA ALA A 45 22.45 -21.17 -6.34
C ALA A 45 21.48 -20.01 -6.65
N LYS A 46 20.78 -20.07 -7.78
CA LYS A 46 19.76 -19.07 -8.16
C LYS A 46 18.60 -19.01 -7.15
N VAL A 47 18.15 -20.15 -6.64
CA VAL A 47 17.10 -20.21 -5.59
C VAL A 47 17.57 -19.47 -4.35
N LYS A 48 18.81 -19.70 -3.88
CA LYS A 48 19.35 -19.01 -2.71
C LYS A 48 19.40 -17.49 -2.92
N GLU A 49 19.89 -17.05 -4.07
CA GLU A 49 19.96 -15.62 -4.41
C GLU A 49 18.56 -14.97 -4.45
N LEU A 50 17.57 -15.65 -5.02
CA LEU A 50 16.19 -15.14 -5.08
C LEU A 50 15.54 -15.08 -3.70
N ILE A 51 15.80 -16.07 -2.83
CA ILE A 51 15.31 -16.06 -1.45
C ILE A 51 15.96 -14.94 -0.64
N GLU A 52 17.26 -14.73 -0.80
CA GLU A 52 17.99 -13.65 -0.12
C GLU A 52 17.42 -12.29 -0.51
N LYS A 53 17.26 -12.02 -1.81
CA LYS A 53 16.59 -10.81 -2.32
C LYS A 53 15.15 -10.67 -1.82
N GLY A 54 14.41 -11.78 -1.73
CA GLY A 54 13.06 -11.78 -1.15
C GLY A 54 13.05 -11.42 0.33
N ASN A 55 14.03 -11.90 1.10
CA ASN A 55 14.17 -11.55 2.52
C ASN A 55 14.58 -10.09 2.72
N GLU A 56 15.49 -9.54 1.90
CA GLU A 56 15.82 -8.11 1.93
C GLU A 56 14.58 -7.23 1.71
N LEU A 57 13.77 -7.54 0.69
CA LEU A 57 12.51 -6.83 0.43
C LEU A 57 11.50 -6.97 1.58
N LYS A 58 11.50 -8.13 2.26
CA LYS A 58 10.65 -8.36 3.44
C LYS A 58 11.09 -7.48 4.61
N GLU A 59 12.39 -7.30 4.82
CA GLU A 59 12.96 -6.41 5.85
C GLU A 59 12.61 -4.95 5.54
N GLU A 60 12.85 -4.48 4.31
CA GLU A 60 12.46 -3.13 3.87
C GLU A 60 10.97 -2.88 4.06
N ARG A 61 10.13 -3.85 3.70
CA ARG A 61 8.68 -3.78 3.92
C ARG A 61 8.33 -3.67 5.42
N ASN A 62 9.02 -4.42 6.27
CA ASN A 62 8.80 -4.35 7.72
C ASN A 62 9.12 -2.96 8.27
N GLU A 63 10.27 -2.40 7.89
CA GLU A 63 10.65 -1.05 8.30
C GLU A 63 9.64 0.01 7.84
N LEU A 64 9.16 -0.10 6.60
CA LEU A 64 8.10 0.78 6.10
C LEU A 64 6.80 0.63 6.88
N ASN A 65 6.41 -0.60 7.23
CA ASN A 65 5.22 -0.85 8.03
C ASN A 65 5.33 -0.30 9.46
N GLU A 66 6.52 -0.36 10.07
CA GLU A 66 6.76 0.26 11.37
C GLU A 66 6.61 1.78 11.29
N LYS A 67 7.18 2.41 10.26
CA LYS A 67 7.00 3.86 10.01
C LYS A 67 5.54 4.21 9.76
N VAL A 68 4.80 3.41 8.99
CA VAL A 68 3.35 3.58 8.80
C VAL A 68 2.61 3.54 10.13
N LYS A 69 2.96 2.60 11.02
CA LYS A 69 2.35 2.49 12.35
C LYS A 69 2.66 3.72 13.22
N GLU A 70 3.90 4.19 13.22
CA GLU A 70 4.31 5.39 13.96
C GLU A 70 3.54 6.63 13.47
N TYR A 71 3.51 6.87 12.15
CA TYR A 71 2.80 8.02 11.60
C TYR A 71 1.29 7.93 11.75
N LYS A 72 0.71 6.73 11.71
CA LYS A 72 -0.70 6.53 12.09
C LYS A 72 -0.95 6.95 13.54
N GLY A 73 -0.05 6.59 14.46
CA GLY A 73 -0.13 7.03 15.86
C GLY A 73 -0.15 8.55 15.98
N LYS A 74 0.81 9.24 15.36
CA LYS A 74 0.87 10.72 15.36
C LYS A 74 -0.37 11.36 14.74
N ARG A 75 -0.84 10.83 13.61
CA ARG A 75 -2.08 11.29 12.97
C ARG A 75 -3.30 11.11 13.87
N ASP A 76 -3.38 9.98 14.58
CA ASP A 76 -4.51 9.70 15.47
C ASP A 76 -4.48 10.60 16.71
N GLU A 77 -3.30 10.91 17.26
CA GLU A 77 -3.12 11.93 18.31
C GLU A 77 -3.55 13.33 17.84
N LEU A 78 -3.15 13.74 16.63
CA LEU A 78 -3.57 15.03 16.05
C LEU A 78 -5.07 15.07 15.79
N ASN A 79 -5.67 13.97 15.31
CA ASN A 79 -7.12 13.88 15.14
C ASN A 79 -7.86 13.99 16.48
N GLN A 80 -7.29 13.48 17.58
CA GLN A 80 -7.85 13.69 18.91
C GLN A 80 -7.77 15.17 19.29
N LYS A 81 -6.61 15.80 19.11
CA LYS A 81 -6.42 17.25 19.34
C LYS A 81 -7.40 18.09 18.53
N VAL A 82 -7.59 17.81 17.23
CA VAL A 82 -8.57 18.46 16.36
C VAL A 82 -9.99 18.32 16.90
N ASN A 83 -10.36 17.13 17.39
CA ASN A 83 -11.68 16.91 17.98
C ASN A 83 -11.88 17.68 19.29
N GLU A 84 -10.86 17.78 20.13
CA GLU A 84 -10.88 18.54 21.38
C GLU A 84 -10.99 20.04 21.10
N LEU A 85 -10.09 20.60 20.28
CA LEU A 85 -10.13 22.00 19.84
C LEU A 85 -11.45 22.35 19.16
N SER A 86 -12.01 21.45 18.33
CA SER A 86 -13.31 21.67 17.70
C SER A 86 -14.45 21.74 18.72
N ARG A 87 -14.38 20.96 19.81
CA ARG A 87 -15.37 21.01 20.90
C ARG A 87 -15.23 22.29 21.70
N GLU A 88 -14.01 22.68 22.06
CA GLU A 88 -13.73 23.91 22.79
C GLU A 88 -14.16 25.13 21.96
N LEU A 89 -13.81 25.19 20.69
CA LEU A 89 -14.22 26.25 19.77
C LEU A 89 -15.74 26.35 19.65
N LYS A 90 -16.45 25.21 19.61
CA LYS A 90 -17.93 25.19 19.60
C LYS A 90 -18.52 25.70 20.90
N GLN A 91 -17.93 25.34 22.05
CA GLN A 91 -18.36 25.83 23.35
C GLN A 91 -18.15 27.35 23.44
N GLU A 92 -16.98 27.84 23.05
CA GLU A 92 -16.66 29.26 23.13
C GLU A 92 -17.53 30.10 22.19
N LYS A 93 -17.76 29.63 20.96
CA LYS A 93 -18.72 30.24 20.05
C LYS A 93 -20.13 30.26 20.65
N LYS A 94 -20.53 29.23 21.39
CA LYS A 94 -21.84 29.16 22.06
C LYS A 94 -21.93 30.16 23.23
N GLU A 95 -20.86 30.38 23.97
CA GLU A 95 -20.82 31.34 25.08
C GLU A 95 -20.83 32.80 24.60
N VAL A 96 -20.14 33.09 23.49
CA VAL A 96 -20.03 34.43 22.91
C VAL A 96 -21.28 34.81 22.10
N LEU A 97 -21.89 33.86 21.38
CA LEU A 97 -23.08 34.12 20.59
C LEU A 97 -24.34 34.19 21.47
N PRO A 98 -25.31 35.07 21.12
CA PRO A 98 -26.60 35.08 21.79
C PRO A 98 -27.28 33.70 21.75
N GLN A 99 -27.70 33.20 22.91
CA GLN A 99 -28.46 31.94 23.02
C GLN A 99 -29.90 32.07 22.50
N ASP A 100 -30.43 33.30 22.48
CA ASP A 100 -31.77 33.59 21.99
C ASP A 100 -31.73 33.90 20.49
N GLY A 101 -32.41 33.06 19.70
CA GLY A 101 -32.62 33.28 18.26
C GLY A 101 -32.17 32.14 17.36
N LYS A 102 -32.28 32.36 16.04
CA LYS A 102 -31.86 31.42 14.99
C LYS A 102 -30.34 31.28 14.96
N SER A 103 -29.79 30.14 14.57
CA SER A 103 -28.33 29.99 14.42
C SER A 103 -27.80 30.86 13.27
N MET A 104 -26.49 31.16 13.25
CA MET A 104 -25.89 31.87 12.11
C MET A 104 -26.11 31.12 10.78
N GLU A 105 -26.10 29.78 10.83
CA GLU A 105 -26.33 28.93 9.67
C GLU A 105 -27.79 29.03 9.17
N GLN A 106 -28.75 29.12 10.10
CA GLN A 106 -30.15 29.37 9.77
C GLN A 106 -30.37 30.78 9.22
N LEU A 107 -29.70 31.80 9.77
CA LEU A 107 -29.75 33.17 9.24
C LEU A 107 -29.20 33.24 7.81
N LYS A 108 -28.05 32.60 7.54
CA LYS A 108 -27.48 32.51 6.18
C LYS A 108 -28.45 31.84 5.21
N LYS A 109 -29.05 30.72 5.62
CA LYS A 109 -30.02 30.00 4.79
C LYS A 109 -31.29 30.81 4.52
N GLU A 110 -31.82 31.53 5.51
CA GLU A 110 -32.99 32.39 5.31
C GLU A 110 -32.71 33.60 4.43
N ILE A 111 -31.50 34.17 4.51
CA ILE A 111 -31.05 35.22 3.58
C ILE A 111 -31.03 34.64 2.16
N GLU A 112 -30.42 33.47 1.96
CA GLU A 112 -30.34 32.82 0.65
C GLU A 112 -31.73 32.47 0.08
N GLU A 113 -32.65 31.99 0.93
CA GLU A 113 -34.04 31.74 0.54
C GLU A 113 -34.79 33.02 0.13
N LEU A 114 -34.62 34.12 0.87
CA LEU A 114 -35.23 35.41 0.56
C LEU A 114 -34.62 36.05 -0.69
N GLU A 115 -33.30 35.94 -0.89
CA GLU A 115 -32.60 36.39 -2.11
C GLU A 115 -33.09 35.59 -3.33
N TYR A 116 -33.26 34.27 -3.16
CA TYR A 116 -33.82 33.43 -4.21
C TYR A 116 -35.27 33.81 -4.52
N GLU A 117 -36.09 34.09 -3.50
CA GLU A 117 -37.47 34.54 -3.65
C GLU A 117 -37.54 35.86 -4.41
N GLN A 118 -36.68 36.83 -4.05
CA GLN A 118 -36.54 38.11 -4.74
C GLN A 118 -36.19 37.93 -6.22
N MET A 119 -35.27 37.01 -6.53
CA MET A 119 -34.80 36.78 -7.91
C MET A 119 -35.79 36.03 -8.81
N THR A 120 -36.61 35.15 -8.23
CA THR A 120 -37.42 34.19 -9.01
C THR A 120 -38.91 34.52 -9.06
N ASN A 121 -39.43 35.28 -8.10
CA ASN A 121 -40.84 35.64 -8.05
C ASN A 121 -41.13 37.01 -8.71
N VAL A 122 -42.29 37.12 -9.34
CA VAL A 122 -42.80 38.40 -9.85
C VAL A 122 -43.49 39.12 -8.70
N LEU A 123 -42.74 39.97 -8.01
CA LEU A 123 -43.18 40.71 -6.82
C LEU A 123 -43.73 42.08 -7.19
N THR A 124 -44.63 42.60 -6.37
CA THR A 124 -44.97 44.03 -6.42
C THR A 124 -43.86 44.88 -5.80
N PRO A 125 -43.73 46.18 -6.15
CA PRO A 125 -42.69 47.05 -5.59
C PRO A 125 -42.72 47.14 -4.05
N ASP A 126 -43.89 46.96 -3.43
CA ASP A 126 -44.05 46.98 -1.98
C ASP A 126 -43.60 45.65 -1.34
N GLU A 127 -43.90 44.50 -1.96
CA GLU A 127 -43.42 43.18 -1.52
C GLU A 127 -41.91 43.02 -1.71
N GLU A 128 -41.37 43.54 -2.81
CA GLU A 128 -39.93 43.56 -3.07
C GLU A 128 -39.18 44.40 -2.02
N LYS A 129 -39.71 45.57 -1.65
CA LYS A 129 -39.18 46.36 -0.54
C LYS A 129 -39.20 45.60 0.77
N GLU A 130 -40.30 44.92 1.09
CA GLU A 130 -40.40 44.15 2.33
C GLU A 130 -39.39 43.00 2.39
N ILE A 131 -39.13 42.32 1.26
CA ILE A 131 -38.10 41.28 1.18
C ILE A 131 -36.70 41.87 1.33
N ILE A 132 -36.40 42.99 0.67
CA ILE A 132 -35.11 43.69 0.79
C ILE A 132 -34.87 44.14 2.24
N ASP A 133 -35.88 44.71 2.90
CA ASP A 133 -35.78 45.15 4.29
C ASP A 133 -35.51 43.95 5.22
N LYS A 134 -36.20 42.82 5.02
CA LYS A 134 -35.95 41.57 5.76
C LYS A 134 -34.55 41.00 5.53
N ILE A 135 -34.06 41.04 4.30
CA ILE A 135 -32.69 40.62 3.96
C ILE A 135 -31.69 41.51 4.69
N SER A 136 -31.86 42.84 4.61
CA SER A 136 -30.97 43.81 5.27
C SER A 136 -30.95 43.64 6.79
N GLU A 137 -32.11 43.46 7.43
CA GLU A 137 -32.17 43.20 8.88
C GLU A 137 -31.42 41.92 9.27
N LYS A 138 -31.64 40.82 8.53
CA LYS A 138 -30.96 39.54 8.77
C LYS A 138 -29.46 39.64 8.51
N GLN A 139 -29.03 40.34 7.46
CA GLN A 139 -27.62 40.59 7.16
C GLN A 139 -26.95 41.40 8.27
N GLN A 140 -27.61 42.44 8.80
CA GLN A 140 -27.09 43.21 9.93
C GLN A 140 -26.99 42.37 11.22
N GLU A 141 -27.96 41.49 11.46
CA GLU A 141 -27.91 40.56 12.60
C GLU A 141 -26.75 39.56 12.46
N LEU A 142 -26.54 39.04 11.25
CA LEU A 142 -25.44 38.16 10.93
C LEU A 142 -24.07 38.84 11.11
N GLU A 143 -23.89 40.05 10.56
CA GLU A 143 -22.64 40.81 10.65
C GLU A 143 -22.28 41.13 12.11
N LYS A 144 -23.28 41.47 12.95
CA LYS A 144 -23.06 41.68 14.40
C LYS A 144 -22.54 40.43 15.08
N ARG A 145 -23.09 39.27 14.74
CA ARG A 145 -22.68 37.98 15.31
C ARG A 145 -21.30 37.54 14.80
N GLU A 146 -20.97 37.84 13.55
CA GLU A 146 -19.63 37.61 12.99
C GLU A 146 -18.59 38.50 13.69
N LYS A 147 -18.86 39.79 13.91
CA LYS A 147 -17.96 40.67 14.69
C LYS A 147 -17.72 40.19 16.12
N LEU A 148 -18.75 39.70 16.81
CA LEU A 148 -18.57 39.15 18.17
C LEU A 148 -17.61 37.95 18.20
N ILE A 149 -17.56 37.16 17.12
CA ILE A 149 -16.63 36.03 16.97
C ILE A 149 -15.23 36.54 16.60
N GLU A 150 -15.12 37.47 15.65
CA GLU A 150 -13.84 38.05 15.21
C GLU A 150 -13.14 38.83 16.32
N ASP A 151 -13.88 39.58 17.12
CA ASP A 151 -13.32 40.36 18.24
C ASP A 151 -12.91 39.48 19.44
N ASN A 152 -13.25 38.19 19.42
CA ASN A 152 -12.89 37.28 20.49
C ASN A 152 -11.53 36.62 20.22
N GLU A 153 -10.49 37.14 20.89
CA GLU A 153 -9.11 36.65 20.79
C GLU A 153 -9.01 35.13 21.01
N LYS A 154 -9.73 34.58 21.99
CA LYS A 154 -9.70 33.14 22.30
C LYS A 154 -10.29 32.28 21.16
N ILE A 155 -11.36 32.76 20.51
CA ILE A 155 -11.93 32.07 19.34
C ILE A 155 -10.97 32.13 18.15
N MET A 156 -10.27 33.26 17.96
CA MET A 156 -9.25 33.37 16.91
C MET A 156 -8.10 32.39 17.15
N GLU A 157 -7.52 32.39 18.36
CA GLU A 157 -6.43 31.47 18.74
C GLU A 157 -6.86 30.00 18.59
N LEU A 158 -8.03 29.62 19.11
CA LEU A 158 -8.56 28.25 18.96
C LEU A 158 -8.83 27.87 17.50
N THR A 159 -9.16 28.83 16.64
CA THR A 159 -9.36 28.57 15.21
C THR A 159 -8.02 28.35 14.51
N GLU A 160 -7.02 29.17 14.81
CA GLU A 160 -5.66 29.01 14.27
C GLU A 160 -5.04 27.67 14.71
N GLU A 161 -5.07 27.35 16.00
CA GLU A 161 -4.57 26.06 16.50
C GLU A 161 -5.32 24.86 15.90
N LEU A 162 -6.62 25.01 15.65
CA LEU A 162 -7.43 23.96 15.03
C LEU A 162 -7.03 23.74 13.57
N ASP A 163 -6.78 24.81 12.83
CA ASP A 163 -6.40 24.73 11.43
C ASP A 163 -4.96 24.20 11.28
N GLU A 164 -4.02 24.64 12.11
CA GLU A 164 -2.67 24.05 12.19
C GLU A 164 -2.73 22.54 12.49
N ALA A 165 -3.53 22.13 13.48
CA ALA A 165 -3.65 20.72 13.83
C ALA A 165 -4.29 19.88 12.71
N LYS A 166 -5.20 20.45 11.92
CA LYS A 166 -5.77 19.78 10.74
C LYS A 166 -4.73 19.64 9.63
N ASP A 167 -3.97 20.70 9.36
CA ASP A 167 -2.95 20.69 8.32
C ASP A 167 -1.85 19.66 8.63
N GLU A 168 -1.39 19.60 9.89
CA GLU A 168 -0.46 18.57 10.34
C GLU A 168 -1.08 17.16 10.22
N ALA A 169 -2.34 16.98 10.62
CA ALA A 169 -3.02 15.69 10.51
C ALA A 169 -3.13 15.21 9.05
N GLU A 170 -3.42 16.12 8.12
CA GLU A 170 -3.49 15.84 6.69
C GLU A 170 -2.10 15.52 6.11
N GLU A 171 -1.05 16.20 6.55
CA GLU A 171 0.33 15.89 6.16
C GLU A 171 0.70 14.47 6.59
N TYR A 172 0.38 14.07 7.83
CA TYR A 172 0.61 12.71 8.28
C TYR A 172 -0.30 11.69 7.59
N HIS A 173 -1.53 12.05 7.22
CA HIS A 173 -2.40 11.20 6.41
C HIS A 173 -1.77 10.90 5.05
N SER A 174 -1.25 11.92 4.38
CA SER A 174 -0.54 11.77 3.10
C SER A 174 0.70 10.90 3.25
N LYS A 175 1.57 11.17 4.24
CA LYS A 175 2.77 10.35 4.52
C LYS A 175 2.44 8.88 4.80
N VAL A 176 1.40 8.61 5.58
CA VAL A 176 0.92 7.24 5.85
C VAL A 176 0.50 6.55 4.56
N SER A 177 -0.25 7.23 3.70
CA SER A 177 -0.72 6.69 2.43
C SER A 177 0.43 6.36 1.49
N GLU A 178 1.39 7.28 1.33
CA GLU A 178 2.58 7.05 0.50
C GLU A 178 3.44 5.89 1.01
N LEU A 179 3.67 5.81 2.31
CA LEU A 179 4.49 4.75 2.90
C LEU A 179 3.76 3.40 2.83
N ALA A 180 2.45 3.38 2.98
CA ALA A 180 1.64 2.18 2.81
C ALA A 180 1.70 1.68 1.36
N GLU A 181 1.63 2.58 0.37
CA GLU A 181 1.77 2.20 -1.04
C GLU A 181 3.18 1.66 -1.33
N LYS A 182 4.22 2.29 -0.81
CA LYS A 182 5.61 1.81 -0.93
C LYS A 182 5.78 0.43 -0.27
N ALA A 183 5.21 0.22 0.92
CA ALA A 183 5.25 -1.06 1.60
C ALA A 183 4.52 -2.15 0.80
N GLN A 184 3.37 -1.82 0.20
CA GLN A 184 2.62 -2.74 -0.65
C GLN A 184 3.42 -3.12 -1.90
N LYS A 185 4.06 -2.16 -2.58
CA LYS A 185 4.93 -2.44 -3.74
C LYS A 185 6.07 -3.39 -3.36
N LYS A 186 6.72 -3.16 -2.21
CA LYS A 186 7.79 -4.05 -1.71
C LYS A 186 7.28 -5.45 -1.36
N HIS A 187 6.06 -5.54 -0.82
CA HIS A 187 5.41 -6.82 -0.58
C HIS A 187 5.15 -7.58 -1.90
N ASP A 188 4.66 -6.89 -2.92
CA ASP A 188 4.37 -7.53 -4.21
C ASP A 188 5.66 -7.96 -4.93
N GLU A 189 6.69 -7.11 -4.92
CA GLU A 189 8.04 -7.47 -5.43
C GLU A 189 8.62 -8.67 -4.69
N MET A 190 8.47 -8.73 -3.37
CA MET A 190 8.91 -9.85 -2.53
C MET A 190 8.20 -11.15 -2.94
N LEU A 191 6.88 -11.12 -3.11
CA LEU A 191 6.11 -12.29 -3.55
C LEU A 191 6.60 -12.80 -4.90
N GLU A 192 6.81 -11.90 -5.87
CA GLU A 192 7.35 -12.30 -7.17
C GLU A 192 8.73 -12.99 -7.06
N LYS A 193 9.60 -12.56 -6.13
CA LYS A 193 10.90 -13.20 -5.93
C LYS A 193 10.74 -14.61 -5.36
N PHE A 194 9.82 -14.79 -4.40
CA PHE A 194 9.55 -16.11 -3.82
C PHE A 194 8.91 -17.05 -4.84
N ASP A 195 7.94 -16.58 -5.63
CA ASP A 195 7.32 -17.37 -6.68
C ASP A 195 8.37 -17.83 -7.71
N LYS A 196 9.24 -16.91 -8.15
CA LYS A 196 10.37 -17.24 -9.05
C LYS A 196 11.35 -18.21 -8.39
N ALA A 197 11.59 -18.10 -7.08
CA ALA A 197 12.46 -19.03 -6.36
C ALA A 197 11.85 -20.44 -6.33
N ASP A 198 10.54 -20.55 -6.13
CA ASP A 198 9.83 -21.82 -6.12
C ASP A 198 9.84 -22.48 -7.52
N GLU A 199 9.60 -21.73 -8.59
CA GLU A 199 9.72 -22.25 -9.97
C GLU A 199 11.13 -22.77 -10.28
N VAL A 200 12.17 -22.08 -9.82
CA VAL A 200 13.56 -22.52 -10.04
C VAL A 200 13.89 -23.73 -9.17
N ARG A 201 13.30 -23.83 -7.97
CA ARG A 201 13.44 -25.00 -7.10
C ARG A 201 12.84 -26.24 -7.75
N GLU A 202 11.67 -26.13 -8.38
CA GLU A 202 11.08 -27.24 -9.14
C GLU A 202 12.01 -27.72 -10.26
N LYS A 203 12.64 -26.80 -10.99
CA LYS A 203 13.65 -27.14 -12.02
C LYS A 203 14.88 -27.82 -11.44
N ALA A 204 15.33 -27.41 -10.25
CA ALA A 204 16.41 -28.08 -9.53
C ALA A 204 16.03 -29.52 -9.15
N ASP A 205 14.81 -29.72 -8.65
CA ASP A 205 14.27 -31.04 -8.28
C ASP A 205 14.09 -31.95 -9.50
N GLU A 206 13.67 -31.41 -10.65
CA GLU A 206 13.68 -32.15 -11.91
C GLU A 206 15.08 -32.58 -12.33
N GLY A 207 16.06 -31.68 -12.20
CA GLY A 207 17.47 -31.97 -12.44
C GLY A 207 17.96 -33.11 -11.55
N GLN A 208 17.61 -33.08 -10.27
CA GLN A 208 17.94 -34.13 -9.30
C GLN A 208 17.28 -35.47 -9.68
N LYS A 209 16.01 -35.48 -10.08
CA LYS A 209 15.33 -36.70 -10.56
C LYS A 209 16.02 -37.30 -11.79
N LYS A 210 16.45 -36.47 -12.73
CA LYS A 210 17.17 -36.91 -13.94
C LYS A 210 18.58 -37.42 -13.61
N PHE A 211 19.27 -36.78 -12.67
CA PHE A 211 20.54 -37.27 -12.15
C PHE A 211 20.42 -38.68 -11.54
N VAL A 212 19.41 -38.90 -10.69
CA VAL A 212 19.16 -40.22 -10.06
C VAL A 212 18.94 -41.29 -11.14
N LYS A 213 18.12 -41.01 -12.16
CA LYS A 213 17.86 -41.92 -13.29
C LYS A 213 19.11 -42.19 -14.16
N ALA A 214 19.99 -41.21 -14.32
CA ALA A 214 21.25 -41.41 -15.06
C ALA A 214 22.26 -42.26 -14.28
N LYS A 215 22.13 -42.32 -12.95
CA LYS A 215 22.99 -43.09 -12.05
C LYS A 215 22.53 -44.55 -11.86
N GLU A 216 21.23 -44.83 -12.06
CA GLU A 216 20.65 -46.18 -12.16
C GLU A 216 21.03 -46.87 -13.48
#